data_AF-A0A2U3K2I1-F1
#
_entry.id   AF-A0A2U3K2I1-F1
#
_cell.length_a   1.000
_cell.length_b   1.000
_cell.length_c   1.000
_cell.angle_alpha   90.00
_cell.angle_beta   90.00
_cell.angle_gamma   90.00
#
_symmetry.space_group_name_H-M   'P 1'
#
loop_
_entity.id
_entity.type
_entity.pdbx_description
1 polymer ?
#
loop_
_entity_poly.entity_id
_entity_poly.type
_entity_poly.pdbx_seq_one_letter_code
_entity_poly.pdbx_strand_id
1 'polypeptide(L)'
;MAGSGVVNVLINNALNGNQACYLAYVRSSNVLYLVNDAGTALSAGLALNGRGSVSNSQCTVTGAGSSASGSGNSLTLTLNLIFPAGFAGNQVMYLAARSNGDVLNSGWQAVGSVTVE
;
A
#
# COMPACT_ATOMS: atom_id res chain seq x y z
N MET A 1 -24.08 -1.39 6.33
CA MET A 1 -23.35 -0.21 5.82
C MET A 1 -21.87 -0.58 5.74
N ALA A 2 -21.41 -1.16 4.63
CA ALA A 2 -19.99 -1.50 4.46
C ALA A 2 -19.24 -0.20 4.11
N GLY A 3 -18.54 0.38 5.07
CA GLY A 3 -17.78 1.61 4.87
C GLY A 3 -16.67 1.38 3.83
N SER A 4 -16.67 2.20 2.77
CA SER A 4 -15.57 2.31 1.82
C SER A 4 -14.36 2.93 2.54
N GLY A 5 -13.56 2.11 3.19
CA GLY A 5 -12.32 2.53 3.87
C GLY A 5 -11.11 2.38 2.96
N VAL A 6 -10.07 3.17 3.23
CA VAL A 6 -8.76 3.05 2.59
C VAL A 6 -7.76 2.56 3.62
N VAL A 7 -6.97 1.55 3.23
CA VAL A 7 -5.79 1.12 3.97
C VAL A 7 -4.57 1.58 3.21
N ASN A 8 -3.76 2.39 3.87
CA ASN A 8 -2.51 2.90 3.36
C ASN A 8 -1.36 2.03 3.88
N VAL A 9 -0.46 1.65 2.98
CA VAL A 9 0.79 0.99 3.29
C VAL A 9 1.90 1.86 2.74
N LEU A 10 2.76 2.36 3.61
CA LEU A 10 3.94 3.13 3.22
C LEU A 10 5.17 2.33 3.60
N ILE A 11 5.98 1.97 2.63
CA ILE A 11 7.29 1.35 2.86
C ILE A 11 8.33 2.38 2.45
N ASN A 12 9.04 2.92 3.44
CA ASN A 12 10.11 3.91 3.29
C ASN A 12 10.94 4.00 4.58
N ASN A 13 12.07 4.69 4.54
CA ASN A 13 12.93 4.90 5.71
C ASN A 13 12.36 5.93 6.72
N ALA A 14 11.28 6.63 6.37
CA ALA A 14 10.55 7.58 7.19
C ALA A 14 9.09 7.66 6.76
N LEU A 15 8.23 8.30 7.56
CA LEU A 15 6.85 8.63 7.18
C LEU A 15 6.79 9.75 6.12
N ASN A 16 7.27 9.45 4.91
CA ASN A 16 7.31 10.33 3.75
C ASN A 16 6.83 9.58 2.50
N GLY A 17 5.82 10.14 1.81
CA GLY A 17 5.25 9.57 0.59
C GLY A 17 6.06 9.84 -0.68
N ASN A 18 7.07 10.71 -0.62
CA ASN A 18 7.96 10.99 -1.72
C ASN A 18 9.02 9.89 -1.82
N GLN A 19 9.32 9.45 -3.05
CA GLN A 19 10.29 8.40 -3.33
C GLN A 19 10.08 7.18 -2.41
N ALA A 20 8.84 6.68 -2.37
CA ALA A 20 8.42 5.62 -1.47
C ALA A 20 7.61 4.55 -2.21
N CYS A 21 7.55 3.34 -1.66
CA CYS A 21 6.51 2.39 -2.02
C CYS A 21 5.26 2.71 -1.20
N TYR A 22 4.48 3.66 -1.68
CA TYR A 22 3.24 4.09 -1.02
C TYR A 22 2.02 3.53 -1.77
N LEU A 23 1.30 2.64 -1.11
CA LEU A 23 0.12 1.96 -1.62
C LEU A 23 -1.15 2.42 -0.89
N ALA A 24 -2.23 2.56 -1.65
CA ALA A 24 -3.57 2.82 -1.14
C ALA A 24 -4.53 1.72 -1.60
N TYR A 25 -5.02 0.92 -0.67
CA TYR A 25 -6.00 -0.14 -0.93
C TYR A 25 -7.41 0.37 -0.61
N VAL A 26 -8.29 0.39 -1.61
CA VAL A 26 -9.69 0.77 -1.47
C VAL A 26 -10.53 -0.49 -1.27
N ARG A 27 -11.06 -0.66 -0.05
CA ARG A 27 -11.73 -1.90 0.36
C ARG A 27 -13.03 -2.16 -0.40
N SER A 28 -13.79 -1.12 -0.73
CA SER A 28 -15.12 -1.26 -1.36
C SER A 28 -15.03 -1.73 -2.81
N SER A 29 -13.99 -1.35 -3.53
CA SER A 29 -13.74 -1.76 -4.92
C SER A 29 -12.74 -2.91 -5.04
N ASN A 30 -12.06 -3.30 -3.96
CA ASN A 30 -10.97 -4.27 -3.96
C ASN A 30 -9.86 -3.89 -4.97
N VAL A 31 -9.48 -2.61 -4.98
CA VAL A 31 -8.47 -2.05 -5.88
C VAL A 31 -7.32 -1.46 -5.07
N LEU A 32 -6.09 -1.77 -5.50
CA LEU A 32 -4.86 -1.20 -4.98
C LEU A 32 -4.33 -0.13 -5.94
N TYR A 33 -3.84 0.97 -5.41
CA TYR A 33 -3.15 2.02 -6.17
C TYR A 33 -1.74 2.19 -5.63
N LEU A 34 -0.80 2.51 -6.51
CA LEU A 34 0.56 2.92 -6.17
C LEU A 34 0.71 4.43 -6.40
N VAL A 35 1.33 5.13 -5.46
CA VAL A 35 1.64 6.55 -5.61
C VAL A 35 2.91 6.72 -6.46
N ASN A 36 2.91 7.72 -7.33
CA ASN A 36 4.07 8.07 -8.15
C ASN A 36 5.26 8.57 -7.30
N ASP A 37 6.45 8.65 -7.91
CA ASP A 37 7.68 9.04 -7.21
C ASP A 37 7.61 10.41 -6.52
N ALA A 38 6.78 11.33 -7.04
CA ALA A 38 6.60 12.67 -6.49
C ALA A 38 5.63 12.72 -5.29
N GLY A 39 4.92 11.64 -4.97
CA GLY A 39 3.93 11.64 -3.89
C GLY A 39 2.61 12.35 -4.25
N THR A 40 2.36 12.65 -5.52
CA THR A 40 1.29 13.59 -5.96
C THR A 40 0.17 12.94 -6.76
N ALA A 41 0.38 11.75 -7.32
CA ALA A 41 -0.59 11.09 -8.19
C ALA A 41 -0.64 9.58 -7.95
N LEU A 42 -1.79 8.99 -8.27
CA LEU A 42 -2.02 7.54 -8.20
C LEU A 42 -1.80 6.89 -9.57
N SER A 43 -1.34 5.64 -9.55
CA SER A 43 -1.28 4.77 -10.72
C SER A 43 -2.69 4.43 -11.24
N ALA A 44 -2.75 3.70 -12.35
CA ALA A 44 -3.93 2.91 -12.66
C ALA A 44 -4.25 1.94 -11.51
N GLY A 45 -5.53 1.63 -11.33
CA GLY A 45 -5.96 0.67 -10.31
C GLY A 45 -5.53 -0.75 -10.62
N LEU A 46 -4.96 -1.42 -9.63
CA LEU A 46 -4.55 -2.83 -9.68
C LEU A 46 -5.59 -3.68 -8.95
N ALA A 47 -6.22 -4.62 -9.67
CA ALA A 47 -7.08 -5.63 -9.07
C ALA A 47 -6.22 -6.69 -8.35
N LEU A 48 -6.54 -6.98 -7.09
CA LEU A 48 -5.90 -8.05 -6.33
C LEU A 48 -6.37 -9.43 -6.81
N ASN A 49 -5.50 -10.43 -6.74
CA ASN A 49 -5.66 -11.76 -7.35
C ASN A 49 -5.91 -11.72 -8.87
N GLY A 50 -5.62 -10.58 -9.51
CA GLY A 50 -5.76 -10.37 -10.95
C GLY A 50 -4.46 -10.55 -11.72
N ARG A 51 -4.48 -10.12 -12.97
CA ARG A 51 -3.28 -10.04 -13.83
C ARG A 51 -2.74 -8.61 -13.82
N GLY A 52 -1.45 -8.47 -14.11
CA GLY A 52 -0.79 -7.18 -14.23
C GLY A 52 -0.07 -6.73 -12.95
N SER A 53 0.58 -5.59 -13.06
CA SER A 53 1.37 -4.96 -12.02
C SER A 53 1.33 -3.44 -12.15
N VAL A 54 1.66 -2.75 -11.06
CA VAL A 54 1.94 -1.31 -11.05
C VAL A 54 3.31 -1.09 -10.43
N SER A 55 4.05 -0.09 -10.92
CA SER A 55 5.41 0.17 -10.48
C SER A 55 5.74 1.66 -10.44
N ASN A 56 6.62 2.04 -9.52
CA ASN A 56 7.33 3.30 -9.48
C ASN A 56 8.83 3.01 -9.31
N SER A 57 9.66 4.01 -9.00
CA SER A 57 11.10 3.80 -8.88
C SER A 57 11.52 3.03 -7.61
N GLN A 58 10.61 2.80 -6.65
CA GLN A 58 10.88 2.14 -5.37
C GLN A 58 10.28 0.75 -5.24
N CYS A 59 9.18 0.44 -5.94
CA CYS A 59 8.63 -0.90 -5.89
C CYS A 59 7.78 -1.24 -7.12
N THR A 60 7.65 -2.55 -7.35
CA THR A 60 6.63 -3.12 -8.21
C THR A 60 5.70 -3.98 -7.37
N VAL A 61 4.39 -3.83 -7.57
CA VAL A 61 3.37 -4.68 -6.96
C VAL A 61 2.66 -5.47 -8.04
N THR A 62 2.58 -6.79 -7.86
CA THR A 62 1.89 -7.68 -8.80
C THR A 62 0.52 -8.07 -8.26
N GLY A 63 -0.51 -8.05 -9.12
CA GLY A 63 -1.86 -8.46 -8.72
C GLY A 63 -1.93 -9.94 -8.37
N ALA A 64 -1.21 -10.78 -9.14
CA ALA A 64 -1.04 -12.19 -8.85
C ALA A 64 -0.23 -12.40 -7.56
N GLY A 65 -0.77 -13.18 -6.63
CA GLY A 65 -0.19 -13.41 -5.30
C GLY A 65 -0.48 -12.30 -4.28
N SER A 66 -1.11 -11.20 -4.69
CA SER A 66 -1.64 -10.18 -3.77
C SER A 66 -3.12 -10.42 -3.52
N SER A 67 -3.58 -10.32 -2.27
CA SER A 67 -4.96 -10.58 -1.90
C SER A 67 -5.40 -9.72 -0.71
N ALA A 68 -6.71 -9.57 -0.55
CA ALA A 68 -7.30 -8.95 0.62
C ALA A 68 -8.42 -9.83 1.16
N SER A 69 -8.46 -10.01 2.48
CA SER A 69 -9.50 -10.75 3.18
C SER A 69 -9.80 -10.08 4.51
N GLY A 70 -11.02 -10.23 5.03
CA GLY A 70 -11.36 -9.65 6.33
C GLY A 70 -12.86 -9.46 6.53
N SER A 71 -13.24 -9.30 7.79
CA SER A 71 -14.63 -9.14 8.23
C SER A 71 -14.73 -8.01 9.26
N GLY A 72 -15.85 -7.29 9.25
CA GLY A 72 -16.05 -6.12 10.12
C GLY A 72 -14.92 -5.09 9.97
N ASN A 73 -14.21 -4.83 11.07
CA ASN A 73 -13.13 -3.85 11.16
C ASN A 73 -11.73 -4.46 10.96
N SER A 74 -11.65 -5.79 10.77
CA SER A 74 -10.38 -6.47 10.50
C SER A 74 -10.17 -6.63 9.00
N LEU A 75 -8.96 -6.33 8.54
CA LEU A 75 -8.51 -6.54 7.17
C LEU A 75 -7.09 -7.12 7.20
N THR A 76 -6.90 -8.20 6.46
CA THR A 76 -5.60 -8.74 6.09
C THR A 76 -5.35 -8.40 4.63
N LEU A 77 -4.23 -7.73 4.37
CA LEU A 77 -3.74 -7.41 3.03
C LEU A 77 -2.42 -8.14 2.81
N THR A 78 -2.38 -8.99 1.80
CA THR A 78 -1.18 -9.70 1.34
C THR A 78 -0.72 -9.07 0.04
N LEU A 79 0.57 -8.71 -0.05
CA LEU A 79 1.13 -8.00 -1.19
C LEU A 79 2.34 -8.75 -1.74
N ASN A 80 2.35 -8.96 -3.05
CA ASN A 80 3.50 -9.48 -3.79
C ASN A 80 4.33 -8.30 -4.30
N LEU A 81 5.41 -7.99 -3.57
CA LEU A 81 6.27 -6.82 -3.76
C LEU A 81 7.64 -7.21 -4.28
N ILE A 82 8.16 -6.40 -5.19
CA ILE A 82 9.55 -6.44 -5.64
C ILE A 82 10.16 -5.06 -5.39
N PHE A 83 11.30 -5.02 -4.71
CA PHE A 83 12.07 -3.81 -4.49
C PHE A 83 13.31 -3.81 -5.41
N PRO A 84 13.55 -2.72 -6.18
CA PRO A 84 14.77 -2.59 -6.96
C PRO A 84 15.95 -2.19 -6.08
N ALA A 85 17.18 -2.47 -6.52
CA ALA A 85 18.41 -2.13 -5.79
C ALA A 85 18.55 -0.62 -5.50
N GLY A 86 17.95 0.25 -6.30
CA GLY A 86 17.90 1.69 -6.05
C GLY A 86 17.12 2.10 -4.79
N PHE A 87 16.38 1.15 -4.18
CA PHE A 87 15.63 1.32 -2.94
C PHE A 87 16.25 0.52 -1.76
N ALA A 88 17.54 0.21 -1.86
CA ALA A 88 18.29 -0.52 -0.84
C ALA A 88 18.32 0.19 0.52
N GLY A 89 18.62 -0.59 1.56
CA GLY A 89 18.71 -0.13 2.95
C GLY A 89 17.52 -0.57 3.79
N ASN A 90 17.50 -0.09 5.04
CA ASN A 90 16.44 -0.43 5.99
C ASN A 90 15.18 0.39 5.68
N GLN A 91 14.12 -0.30 5.29
CA GLN A 91 12.81 0.28 5.01
C GLN A 91 11.84 -0.08 6.13
N VAL A 92 11.11 0.91 6.63
CA VAL A 92 10.08 0.72 7.66
C VAL A 92 8.74 0.60 6.96
N MET A 93 7.94 -0.36 7.40
CA MET A 93 6.56 -0.55 6.96
C MET A 93 5.64 0.20 7.90
N TYR A 94 4.96 1.20 7.38
CA TYR A 94 3.94 1.96 8.07
C TYR A 94 2.56 1.64 7.53
N LEU A 95 1.59 1.51 8.42
CA LEU A 95 0.21 1.22 8.08
C LEU A 95 -0.73 2.26 8.71
N ALA A 96 -1.74 2.68 7.94
CA ALA A 96 -2.84 3.48 8.45
C ALA A 96 -4.15 3.05 7.80
N ALA A 97 -5.23 3.02 8.57
CA ALA A 97 -6.57 2.78 8.07
C ALA A 97 -7.44 4.01 8.30
N ARG A 98 -8.25 4.35 7.30
CA ARG A 98 -9.21 5.45 7.36
C ARG A 98 -10.58 5.05 6.85
N SER A 99 -11.62 5.59 7.47
CA SER A 99 -12.99 5.47 6.97
C SER A 99 -13.28 6.50 5.88
N ASN A 100 -14.44 6.35 5.22
CA ASN A 100 -14.89 7.31 4.21
C ASN A 100 -14.99 8.73 4.80
N GLY A 101 -14.53 9.72 4.05
CA GLY A 101 -14.50 11.12 4.49
C GLY A 101 -13.54 11.40 5.65
N ASP A 102 -12.59 10.51 5.92
CA ASP A 102 -11.56 10.63 6.98
C ASP A 102 -12.14 10.78 8.41
N VAL A 103 -13.40 10.37 8.64
CA VAL A 103 -14.09 10.53 9.93
C VAL A 103 -13.44 9.71 11.06
N LEU A 104 -12.87 8.55 10.71
CA LEU A 104 -12.10 7.70 11.62
C LEU A 104 -10.75 7.41 10.99
N ASN A 105 -9.69 7.57 11.76
CA ASN A 105 -8.31 7.36 11.33
C ASN A 105 -7.53 6.67 12.45
N SER A 106 -6.77 5.62 12.11
CA SER A 106 -5.95 4.88 13.08
C SER A 106 -4.65 5.61 13.48
N GLY A 107 -4.30 6.67 12.75
CA GLY A 107 -2.93 7.18 12.67
C GLY A 107 -2.01 6.22 11.92
N TRP A 108 -0.82 6.71 11.57
CA TRP A 108 0.26 5.88 11.04
C TRP A 108 0.91 5.08 12.17
N GLN A 109 1.07 3.79 11.96
CA GLN A 109 1.72 2.87 12.88
C GLN A 109 2.89 2.19 12.17
N ALA A 110 4.06 2.12 12.80
CA ALA A 110 5.15 1.27 12.33
C ALA A 110 4.83 -0.18 12.68
N VAL A 111 4.68 -1.04 11.67
CA VAL A 111 4.23 -2.43 11.83
C VAL A 111 5.32 -3.44 11.52
N GLY A 112 6.46 -3.00 11.00
CA GLY A 112 7.61 -3.84 10.69
C GLY A 112 8.69 -3.11 9.92
N SER A 113 9.72 -3.83 9.54
CA SER A 113 10.83 -3.33 8.72
C SER A 113 11.40 -4.44 7.85
N VAL A 114 11.99 -4.06 6.72
CA VAL A 114 12.69 -4.97 5.81
C VAL A 114 13.98 -4.31 5.34
N THR A 115 15.06 -5.09 5.31
CA THR A 115 16.30 -4.68 4.65
C THR A 115 16.21 -5.07 3.18
N VAL A 116 16.32 -4.09 2.30
CA VAL A 116 16.46 -4.31 0.85
C VAL A 116 17.96 -4.32 0.53
N GLU A 117 18.42 -5.37 -0.14
CA GLU A 117 19.82 -5.59 -0.54
C GLU A 117 20.06 -5.24 -2.03
#